data_AF-A0A239Q2N4-F1
#
_entry.id   AF-A0A239Q2N4-F1
#
_cell.length_a   1.000
_cell.length_b   1.000
_cell.length_c   1.000
_cell.angle_alpha   90.00
_cell.angle_beta   90.00
_cell.angle_gamma   90.00
#
_symmetry.space_group_name_H-M   'P 1'
#
loop_
_entity.id
_entity.type
_entity.pdbx_description
1 polymer ?
#
loop_
_entity_poly.entity_id
_entity_poly.type
_entity_poly.pdbx_seq_one_letter_code
_entity_poly.pdbx_strand_id
1 'polypeptide(L)'
;MFHNTLYRLERNQKVSLACLATLFLVLCVVWSITDAMKASFNMEPIVVFFGGISTLLAVWWPFSPGYRDKRLKGRIVADFTCNNGRFSIGNGELTFELKFSRAGVDSLHFYNDHVESVALIPGAGAFENVADCTSANFTSRVVNLAEGQIACVKNKLGHYALVQLLSVRDTKRGDDRNEFSFRYLINPKQATNFT
;
A
#
# COMPACT_ATOMS: atom_id res chain seq x y z
N MET A 1 -22.25 16.21 -5.35
CA MET A 1 -22.75 14.87 -5.70
C MET A 1 -22.40 13.92 -4.56
N PHE A 2 -23.17 13.97 -3.47
CA PHE A 2 -23.03 13.08 -2.31
C PHE A 2 -23.91 11.85 -2.58
N HIS A 3 -23.29 10.74 -2.95
CA HIS A 3 -24.01 9.48 -3.15
C HIS A 3 -23.23 8.32 -2.53
N ASN A 4 -23.84 7.74 -1.50
CA ASN A 4 -23.65 6.38 -1.01
C ASN A 4 -22.27 5.97 -0.48
N THR A 5 -21.73 6.70 0.50
CA THR A 5 -20.80 6.11 1.48
C THR A 5 -21.57 5.63 2.72
N LEU A 6 -22.52 4.73 2.52
CA LEU A 6 -23.02 3.90 3.62
C LEU A 6 -21.86 3.02 4.08
N TYR A 7 -21.41 3.22 5.31
CA TYR A 7 -20.35 2.47 6.00
C TYR A 7 -20.49 0.97 5.72
N ARG A 8 -19.70 0.43 4.78
CA ARG A 8 -19.64 -1.00 4.53
C ARG A 8 -18.74 -1.60 5.62
N LEU A 9 -19.34 -1.94 6.76
CA LEU A 9 -18.66 -2.59 7.87
C LEU A 9 -17.85 -3.80 7.35
N GLU A 10 -16.57 -3.89 7.74
CA GLU A 10 -15.71 -5.00 7.30
C GLU A 10 -16.24 -6.34 7.82
N ARG A 11 -15.93 -7.45 7.13
CA ARG A 11 -16.41 -8.79 7.49
C ARG A 11 -16.04 -9.15 8.94
N ASN A 12 -14.84 -8.82 9.38
CA ASN A 12 -14.38 -9.07 10.75
C ASN A 12 -15.11 -8.16 11.76
N GLN A 13 -15.40 -6.91 11.38
CA GLN A 13 -16.18 -5.98 12.21
C GLN A 13 -17.61 -6.48 12.42
N LYS A 14 -18.26 -6.99 11.37
CA LYS A 14 -19.58 -7.62 11.46
C LYS A 14 -19.57 -8.83 12.40
N VAL A 15 -18.53 -9.66 12.35
CA VAL A 15 -18.38 -10.84 13.21
C VAL A 15 -18.19 -10.42 14.68
N SER A 16 -17.33 -9.45 14.97
CA SER A 16 -17.12 -8.97 16.34
C SER A 16 -18.38 -8.33 16.93
N LEU A 17 -19.07 -7.48 16.17
CA LEU A 17 -20.35 -6.89 16.60
C LEU A 17 -21.44 -7.96 16.77
N ALA A 18 -21.53 -8.92 15.86
CA ALA A 18 -22.48 -10.03 15.98
C ALA A 18 -22.20 -10.91 17.20
N CYS A 19 -20.94 -11.25 17.47
CA CYS A 19 -20.56 -12.01 18.67
C CYS A 19 -20.96 -11.28 19.95
N LEU A 20 -20.68 -9.97 20.02
CA LEU A 20 -20.96 -9.19 21.21
C LEU A 20 -22.46 -8.98 21.44
N ALA A 21 -23.23 -8.76 20.37
CA ALA A 21 -24.69 -8.70 20.42
C ALA A 21 -25.31 -10.05 20.81
N THR A 22 -24.77 -11.15 20.30
CA THR A 22 -25.23 -12.51 20.65
C THR A 22 -24.94 -12.82 22.11
N LEU A 23 -23.75 -12.45 22.61
CA LEU A 23 -23.38 -12.61 24.01
C LEU A 23 -24.32 -11.82 24.94
N PHE A 24 -24.66 -10.58 24.57
CA PHE A 24 -25.62 -9.77 25.32
C PHE A 24 -27.01 -10.43 25.37
N LEU A 25 -27.50 -10.94 24.24
CA LEU A 25 -28.79 -11.64 24.17
C LEU A 25 -28.81 -12.89 25.06
N VAL A 26 -27.74 -13.69 25.04
CA VAL A 26 -27.61 -14.87 25.91
C VAL A 26 -27.65 -14.48 27.38
N LEU A 27 -26.94 -13.42 27.77
CA LEU A 27 -26.96 -12.93 29.16
C LEU A 27 -28.36 -12.46 29.60
N CYS A 28 -29.12 -11.81 28.72
CA CYS A 28 -30.52 -11.44 29.00
C CYS A 28 -31.42 -12.66 29.21
N VAL A 29 -31.27 -13.71 28.39
CA VAL A 29 -32.06 -14.96 28.54
C VAL A 29 -31.70 -15.67 29.84
N VAL A 30 -30.42 -15.81 30.14
CA VAL A 30 -29.95 -16.43 31.40
C VAL A 30 -30.51 -15.66 32.60
N TRP A 31 -30.45 -14.33 32.58
CA TRP A 31 -31.02 -13.51 33.64
C TRP A 31 -32.52 -13.76 33.84
N SER A 32 -33.29 -13.77 32.76
CA SER A 32 -34.74 -14.02 32.80
C SER A 32 -35.08 -15.39 33.41
N ILE A 33 -34.28 -16.42 33.13
CA ILE A 33 -34.44 -17.75 33.72
C ILE A 33 -34.08 -17.73 35.21
N THR A 34 -32.98 -17.08 35.60
CA THR A 34 -32.57 -17.01 37.02
C THR A 34 -33.57 -16.25 37.89
N ASP A 35 -34.21 -15.22 37.34
CA ASP A 35 -35.26 -14.45 38.02
C ASP A 35 -36.54 -15.29 38.18
N ALA A 36 -36.94 -16.03 37.13
CA ALA A 36 -38.06 -16.97 37.20
C ALA A 36 -37.84 -18.09 38.23
N MET A 37 -36.59 -18.52 38.43
CA MET A 37 -36.21 -19.54 39.42
C MET A 37 -36.01 -18.97 40.84
N LYS A 38 -36.19 -17.66 41.06
CA LYS A 38 -35.91 -16.97 42.34
C LYS A 38 -34.51 -17.29 42.89
N ALA A 39 -33.52 -17.37 42.01
CA ALA A 39 -32.14 -17.57 42.43
C ALA A 39 -31.68 -16.37 43.29
N SER A 40 -30.90 -16.62 44.34
CA SER A 40 -30.45 -15.59 45.29
C SER A 40 -29.43 -14.60 44.71
N PHE A 41 -29.03 -14.78 43.45
CA PHE A 41 -27.98 -14.00 42.81
C PHE A 41 -28.56 -12.91 41.91
N ASN A 42 -28.28 -11.66 42.25
CA ASN A 42 -28.73 -10.51 41.45
C ASN A 42 -27.85 -10.33 40.21
N MET A 43 -28.36 -10.76 39.05
CA MET A 43 -27.68 -10.66 37.75
C MET A 43 -27.85 -9.31 37.05
N GLU A 44 -28.75 -8.44 37.53
CA GLU A 44 -29.03 -7.13 36.95
C GLU A 44 -27.77 -6.28 36.72
N PRO A 45 -26.80 -6.18 37.67
CA PRO A 45 -25.60 -5.37 37.46
C PRO A 45 -24.70 -5.90 36.34
N ILE A 46 -24.64 -7.22 36.16
CA ILE A 46 -23.79 -7.88 35.17
C ILE A 46 -24.34 -7.66 33.76
N VAL A 47 -25.66 -7.82 33.59
CA VAL A 47 -26.33 -7.63 32.30
C VAL A 47 -26.20 -6.18 31.84
N VAL A 48 -26.44 -5.22 32.73
CA VAL A 48 -26.33 -3.78 32.44
C VAL A 48 -24.89 -3.38 32.13
N PHE A 49 -23.90 -3.94 32.84
CA PHE A 49 -22.49 -3.68 32.59
C PHE A 49 -22.03 -4.12 31.19
N PHE A 50 -22.36 -5.34 30.78
CA PHE A 50 -22.01 -5.83 29.44
C PHE A 50 -22.81 -5.13 28.34
N GLY A 51 -24.06 -4.76 28.60
CA GLY A 51 -24.86 -3.91 27.70
C GLY A 51 -24.24 -2.54 27.49
N GLY A 52 -23.85 -1.84 28.57
CA GLY A 52 -23.19 -0.53 28.48
C GLY A 52 -21.84 -0.60 27.77
N ILE A 53 -21.01 -1.58 28.11
CA ILE A 53 -19.72 -1.81 27.46
C ILE A 53 -19.88 -2.10 25.97
N SER A 54 -20.94 -2.80 25.55
CA SER A 54 -21.18 -3.04 24.12
C SER A 54 -21.34 -1.75 23.32
N THR A 55 -22.08 -0.79 23.88
CA THR A 55 -22.30 0.50 23.23
C THR A 55 -21.03 1.34 23.21
N LEU A 56 -20.26 1.34 24.30
CA LEU A 56 -18.98 2.05 24.39
C LEU A 56 -17.92 1.44 23.46
N LEU A 57 -17.82 0.12 23.38
CA LEU A 57 -16.91 -0.56 22.46
C LEU A 57 -17.31 -0.33 20.99
N ALA A 58 -18.60 -0.28 20.69
CA ALA A 58 -19.07 0.06 19.34
C ALA A 58 -18.66 1.49 18.93
N VAL A 59 -18.61 2.43 19.88
CA VAL A 59 -18.27 3.85 19.63
C VAL A 59 -16.76 4.10 19.67
N TRP A 60 -16.02 3.44 20.57
CA TRP A 60 -14.63 3.78 20.88
C TRP A 60 -13.59 2.83 20.28
N TRP A 61 -13.95 1.64 19.80
CA TRP A 61 -12.96 0.68 19.32
C TRP A 61 -12.38 1.08 17.95
N PRO A 62 -11.07 1.38 17.84
CA PRO A 62 -10.46 1.76 16.59
C PRO A 62 -10.15 0.48 15.80
N PHE A 63 -11.14 -0.05 15.09
CA PHE A 63 -10.85 -1.00 14.03
C PHE A 63 -10.16 -0.22 12.91
N SER A 64 -8.83 -0.30 12.85
CA SER A 64 -8.09 0.19 11.69
C SER A 64 -8.66 -0.54 10.47
N PRO A 65 -9.20 0.17 9.47
CA PRO A 65 -9.69 -0.48 8.26
C PRO A 65 -8.55 -1.31 7.67
N GLY A 66 -8.82 -2.59 7.39
CA GLY A 66 -7.89 -3.49 6.70
C GLY A 66 -7.55 -3.02 5.29
N TYR A 67 -8.24 -1.99 4.80
CA TYR A 67 -7.94 -1.21 3.60
C TYR A 67 -6.77 -0.22 3.73
N ARG A 68 -5.77 -0.50 4.58
CA ARG A 68 -4.48 0.18 4.43
C ARG A 68 -3.71 -0.48 3.29
N ASP A 69 -3.51 0.26 2.21
CA ASP A 69 -2.60 -0.12 1.15
C ASP A 69 -1.22 -0.38 1.77
N LYS A 70 -0.84 -1.66 1.87
CA LYS A 70 0.46 -2.08 2.42
C LYS A 70 1.61 -1.73 1.49
N ARG A 71 1.33 -1.27 0.26
CA ARG A 71 2.34 -0.89 -0.71
C ARG A 71 3.05 0.37 -0.26
N LEU A 72 4.38 0.31 -0.24
CA LEU A 72 5.20 1.47 0.06
C LEU A 72 5.22 2.34 -1.19
N LYS A 73 4.75 3.58 -1.04
CA LYS A 73 4.72 4.57 -2.12
C LYS A 73 5.43 5.83 -1.69
N GLY A 74 6.07 6.47 -2.65
CA GLY A 74 6.78 7.72 -2.40
C GLY A 74 7.11 8.45 -3.69
N ARG A 75 7.51 9.70 -3.52
CA ARG A 75 8.06 10.55 -4.57
C ARG A 75 9.41 11.05 -4.12
N ILE A 76 10.40 10.97 -5.00
CA ILE A 76 11.75 11.42 -4.76
C ILE A 76 12.10 12.44 -5.84
N VAL A 77 12.78 13.50 -5.40
CA VAL A 77 13.41 14.51 -6.24
C VAL A 77 14.89 14.46 -5.91
N ALA A 78 15.74 14.24 -6.89
CA ALA A 78 17.16 14.08 -6.66
C ALA A 78 18.01 14.54 -7.86
N ASP A 79 19.26 14.87 -7.58
CA ASP A 79 20.27 15.16 -8.61
C ASP A 79 20.90 13.85 -9.10
N PHE A 80 20.75 13.54 -10.39
CA PHE A 80 21.28 12.31 -11.00
C PHE A 80 22.80 12.33 -11.20
N THR A 81 23.48 13.45 -10.98
CA THR A 81 24.94 13.54 -11.00
C THR A 81 25.56 13.16 -9.64
N CYS A 82 24.78 13.26 -8.56
CA CYS A 82 25.19 12.85 -7.22
C CYS A 82 25.17 11.32 -7.05
N ASN A 83 26.02 10.82 -6.15
CA ASN A 83 26.11 9.39 -5.77
C ASN A 83 26.27 8.40 -6.95
N ASN A 84 26.85 8.84 -8.07
CA ASN A 84 26.93 8.09 -9.33
C ASN A 84 25.55 7.65 -9.85
N GLY A 85 24.52 8.46 -9.63
CA GLY A 85 23.14 8.19 -10.04
C GLY A 85 22.48 7.04 -9.27
N ARG A 86 22.99 6.68 -8.09
CA ARG A 86 22.49 5.58 -7.26
C ARG A 86 21.54 6.07 -6.18
N PHE A 87 20.41 5.39 -6.05
CA PHE A 87 19.35 5.71 -5.11
C PHE A 87 18.79 4.44 -4.49
N SER A 88 18.46 4.47 -3.20
CA SER A 88 17.83 3.35 -2.52
C SER A 88 16.39 3.70 -2.14
N ILE A 89 15.45 2.81 -2.43
CA ILE A 89 14.04 2.94 -2.03
C ILE A 89 13.59 1.69 -1.27
N GLY A 90 12.60 1.86 -0.39
CA GLY A 90 12.11 0.78 0.47
C GLY A 90 13.01 0.51 1.67
N ASN A 91 12.72 -0.56 2.42
CA ASN A 91 13.40 -0.91 3.67
C ASN A 91 13.52 -2.45 3.80
N GLY A 92 14.61 -2.92 4.41
CA GLY A 92 14.82 -4.35 4.69
C GLY A 92 14.82 -5.20 3.41
N GLU A 93 14.00 -6.25 3.39
CA GLU A 93 13.84 -7.14 2.22
C GLU A 93 13.19 -6.45 1.00
N LEU A 94 12.50 -5.32 1.23
CA LEU A 94 11.86 -4.51 0.21
C LEU A 94 12.78 -3.39 -0.30
N THR A 95 14.09 -3.50 -0.10
CA THR A 95 15.05 -2.50 -0.57
C THR A 95 15.35 -2.69 -2.06
N PHE A 96 15.36 -1.59 -2.82
CA PHE A 96 15.72 -1.54 -4.23
C PHE A 96 16.81 -0.49 -4.43
N GLU A 97 17.98 -0.92 -4.93
CA GLU A 97 19.08 -0.04 -5.32
C GLU A 97 18.95 0.33 -6.79
N LEU A 98 18.36 1.49 -7.05
CA LEU A 98 18.15 2.03 -8.39
C LEU A 98 19.39 2.75 -8.89
N LYS A 99 19.67 2.64 -10.18
CA LYS A 99 20.75 3.38 -10.84
C LYS A 99 20.23 4.06 -12.10
N PHE A 100 20.38 5.37 -12.15
CA PHE A 100 20.01 6.20 -13.30
C PHE A 100 21.24 6.87 -13.90
N SER A 101 21.20 7.12 -15.20
CA SER A 101 22.15 8.01 -15.87
C SER A 101 21.46 8.82 -16.96
N ARG A 102 22.14 9.86 -17.44
CA ARG A 102 21.64 10.73 -18.51
C ARG A 102 21.48 9.93 -19.82
N ALA A 103 20.32 10.05 -20.46
CA ALA A 103 20.05 9.48 -21.79
C ALA A 103 19.65 10.57 -22.80
N GLY A 104 18.40 11.04 -22.73
CA GLY A 104 17.79 11.99 -23.66
C GLY A 104 17.56 13.38 -23.05
N VAL A 105 16.73 14.20 -23.72
CA VAL A 105 16.25 15.49 -23.16
C VAL A 105 15.34 15.18 -21.97
N ASP A 106 14.34 14.34 -22.22
CA ASP A 106 13.29 14.02 -21.25
C ASP A 106 13.38 12.54 -20.83
N SER A 107 14.58 11.96 -20.84
CA SER A 107 14.76 10.54 -20.56
C SER A 107 16.06 10.20 -19.85
N LEU A 108 16.01 9.13 -19.05
CA LEU A 108 17.12 8.57 -18.30
C LEU A 108 17.34 7.10 -18.65
N HIS A 109 18.60 6.68 -18.63
CA HIS A 109 18.93 5.25 -18.65
C HIS A 109 18.73 4.68 -17.26
N PHE A 110 17.92 3.64 -17.14
CA PHE A 110 17.69 2.91 -15.91
C PHE A 110 18.34 1.52 -16.01
N TYR A 111 19.23 1.21 -15.07
CA TYR A 111 20.11 0.04 -15.12
C TYR A 111 19.66 -1.03 -14.14
N ASN A 112 19.86 -2.31 -14.50
CA ASN A 112 19.72 -3.43 -13.57
C ASN A 112 21.01 -3.78 -12.80
N ASP A 113 22.07 -2.96 -12.86
CA ASP A 113 23.38 -3.29 -12.25
C ASP A 113 23.32 -3.70 -10.77
N HIS A 114 22.36 -3.15 -10.02
CA HIS A 114 22.22 -3.36 -8.56
C HIS A 114 20.91 -4.06 -8.17
N VAL A 115 20.07 -4.40 -9.14
CA VAL A 115 18.80 -5.11 -8.98
C VAL A 115 18.84 -6.40 -9.81
N GLU A 116 17.81 -7.23 -9.76
CA GLU A 116 17.80 -8.47 -10.56
C GLU A 116 17.48 -8.16 -12.02
N SER A 117 16.43 -7.35 -12.24
CA SER A 117 16.01 -6.98 -13.60
C SER A 117 15.22 -5.68 -13.62
N VAL A 118 15.24 -5.02 -14.78
CA VAL A 118 14.44 -3.83 -15.08
C VAL A 118 13.73 -4.05 -16.41
N ALA A 119 12.50 -3.56 -16.53
CA ALA A 119 11.75 -3.62 -17.78
C ALA A 119 10.86 -2.38 -17.92
N LEU A 120 10.71 -1.90 -19.16
CA LEU A 120 9.77 -0.83 -19.48
C LEU A 120 8.36 -1.42 -19.62
N ILE A 121 7.36 -0.74 -19.06
CA ILE A 121 5.96 -1.10 -19.23
C ILE A 121 5.35 -0.23 -20.35
N PRO A 122 5.07 -0.80 -21.54
CA PRO A 122 4.52 -0.03 -22.64
C PRO A 122 3.07 0.41 -22.34
N GLY A 123 2.73 1.64 -22.69
CA GLY A 123 1.35 2.14 -22.68
C GLY A 123 0.76 2.47 -21.29
N ALA A 124 1.49 2.24 -20.20
CA ALA A 124 1.04 2.59 -18.85
C ALA A 124 1.43 4.03 -18.50
N GLY A 125 0.45 4.95 -18.48
CA GLY A 125 0.66 6.34 -18.04
C GLY A 125 0.50 6.56 -16.52
N ALA A 126 -0.03 5.59 -15.80
CA ALA A 126 -0.20 5.65 -14.34
C ALA A 126 -0.06 4.25 -13.72
N PHE A 127 0.27 4.17 -12.43
CA PHE A 127 0.48 2.89 -11.74
C PHE A 127 -0.78 2.02 -11.72
N GLU A 128 -1.95 2.65 -11.69
CA GLU A 128 -3.26 2.00 -11.69
C GLU A 128 -3.55 1.26 -13.01
N ASN A 129 -2.86 1.62 -14.09
CA ASN A 129 -2.99 0.97 -15.39
C ASN A 129 -2.06 -0.25 -15.53
N VAL A 130 -1.21 -0.52 -14.53
CA VAL A 130 -0.28 -1.64 -14.53
C VAL A 130 -0.93 -2.84 -13.84
N ALA A 131 -1.49 -3.75 -14.66
CA ALA A 131 -2.08 -4.98 -14.16
C ALA A 131 -1.01 -6.02 -13.75
N ASP A 132 0.01 -6.23 -14.58
CA ASP A 132 1.05 -7.22 -14.32
C ASP A 132 2.41 -6.79 -14.89
N CYS A 133 3.47 -6.99 -14.12
CA CYS A 133 4.84 -6.79 -14.56
C CYS A 133 5.37 -7.95 -15.43
N THR A 134 4.83 -9.17 -15.36
CA THR A 134 5.41 -10.34 -16.05
C THR A 134 5.42 -10.22 -17.56
N SER A 135 4.51 -9.43 -18.14
CA SER A 135 4.44 -9.20 -19.58
C SER A 135 5.54 -8.29 -20.12
N ALA A 136 6.31 -7.65 -19.23
CA ALA A 136 7.37 -6.73 -19.61
C ALA A 136 8.66 -7.48 -20.00
N ASN A 137 9.45 -6.88 -20.88
CA ASN A 137 10.71 -7.49 -21.33
C ASN A 137 11.87 -7.17 -20.36
N PHE A 138 12.28 -8.17 -19.58
CA PHE A 138 13.37 -8.09 -18.59
C PHE A 138 14.75 -8.53 -19.12
N THR A 139 14.92 -8.78 -20.42
CA THR A 139 16.20 -9.27 -20.98
C THR A 139 17.27 -8.20 -21.03
N SER A 140 16.87 -6.93 -21.02
CA SER A 140 17.79 -5.80 -21.21
C SER A 140 18.43 -5.38 -19.89
N ARG A 141 19.75 -5.17 -19.92
CA ARG A 141 20.51 -4.57 -18.80
C ARG A 141 20.07 -3.13 -18.51
N VAL A 142 19.69 -2.41 -19.56
CA VAL A 142 19.31 -0.99 -19.54
C VAL A 142 17.98 -0.81 -20.24
N VAL A 143 17.13 0.02 -19.65
CA VAL A 143 15.94 0.58 -20.31
C VAL A 143 16.05 2.09 -20.41
N ASN A 144 15.57 2.66 -21.51
CA ASN A 144 15.43 4.11 -21.64
C ASN A 144 14.05 4.50 -21.09
N LEU A 145 14.03 5.21 -19.97
CA LEU A 145 12.82 5.64 -19.29
C LEU A 145 12.58 7.12 -19.60
N ALA A 146 11.56 7.43 -20.39
CA ALA A 146 11.16 8.80 -20.67
C ALA A 146 10.16 9.33 -19.63
N GLU A 147 10.01 10.65 -19.57
CA GLU A 147 8.99 11.30 -18.75
C GLU A 147 7.60 10.71 -18.99
N GLY A 148 6.88 10.48 -17.89
CA GLY A 148 5.56 9.85 -17.88
C GLY A 148 5.58 8.33 -18.04
N GLN A 149 6.69 7.72 -18.46
CA GLN A 149 6.77 6.27 -18.61
C GLN A 149 7.05 5.55 -17.29
N ILE A 150 6.62 4.29 -17.23
CA ILE A 150 6.74 3.42 -16.07
C ILE A 150 7.68 2.26 -16.39
N ALA A 151 8.60 1.99 -15.48
CA ALA A 151 9.40 0.78 -15.48
C ALA A 151 9.01 -0.12 -14.29
N CYS A 152 9.05 -1.42 -14.51
CA CYS A 152 9.04 -2.42 -13.45
C CYS A 152 10.48 -2.80 -13.09
N VAL A 153 10.75 -2.94 -11.80
CA VAL A 153 12.03 -3.41 -11.28
C VAL A 153 11.81 -4.58 -10.33
N LYS A 154 12.69 -5.58 -10.42
CA LYS A 154 12.72 -6.74 -9.53
C LYS A 154 13.99 -6.70 -8.70
N ASN A 155 13.89 -6.76 -7.38
CA ASN A 155 15.07 -6.84 -6.52
C ASN A 155 15.61 -8.29 -6.46
N LYS A 156 16.82 -8.46 -5.90
CA LYS A 156 17.48 -9.77 -5.78
C LYS A 156 16.74 -10.78 -4.88
N LEU A 157 15.74 -10.31 -4.13
CA LEU A 157 14.90 -11.12 -3.25
C LEU A 157 13.54 -11.46 -3.89
N GLY A 158 13.34 -11.15 -5.17
CA GLY A 158 12.13 -11.51 -5.91
C GLY A 158 10.94 -10.56 -5.72
N HIS A 159 11.13 -9.42 -5.04
CA HIS A 159 10.09 -8.40 -4.90
C HIS A 159 10.05 -7.46 -6.10
N TYR A 160 8.87 -6.95 -6.40
CA TYR A 160 8.62 -6.05 -7.53
C TYR A 160 8.29 -4.64 -7.05
N ALA A 161 8.76 -3.65 -7.80
CA ALA A 161 8.36 -2.26 -7.66
C ALA A 161 8.13 -1.61 -9.02
N LEU A 162 7.24 -0.62 -9.04
CA LEU A 162 7.04 0.27 -10.17
C LEU A 162 7.77 1.59 -9.92
N VAL A 163 8.40 2.11 -10.96
CA VAL A 163 9.06 3.41 -10.97
C VAL A 163 8.53 4.20 -12.15
N GLN A 164 8.00 5.40 -11.90
CA GLN A 164 7.58 6.31 -12.96
C GLN A 164 8.43 7.57 -12.92
N LEU A 165 9.02 7.91 -14.06
CA LEU A 165 9.72 9.17 -14.22
C LEU A 165 8.69 10.29 -14.42
N LEU A 166 8.78 11.35 -13.62
CA LEU A 166 7.84 12.47 -13.64
C LEU A 166 8.42 13.69 -14.35
N SER A 167 9.70 13.97 -14.14
CA SER A 167 10.39 15.09 -14.79
C SER A 167 11.90 14.88 -14.79
N VAL A 168 12.58 15.45 -15.77
CA VAL A 168 14.04 15.54 -15.92
C VAL A 168 14.39 16.99 -16.22
N ARG A 169 15.43 17.49 -15.57
CA ARG A 169 16.06 18.80 -15.80
C ARG A 169 17.55 18.59 -15.95
N ASP A 170 18.15 19.11 -17.01
CA ASP A 170 19.56 18.90 -17.33
C ASP A 170 20.24 20.22 -17.70
N THR A 171 21.25 20.62 -16.92
CA THR A 171 21.97 21.89 -17.18
C THR A 171 22.66 21.89 -18.53
N LYS A 172 23.03 20.72 -19.07
CA LYS A 172 23.62 20.61 -20.42
C LYS A 172 22.64 20.98 -21.53
N ARG A 173 21.35 21.11 -21.21
CA ARG A 173 20.26 21.38 -22.15
C ARG A 173 19.54 22.69 -21.88
N GLY A 174 20.09 23.52 -20.98
CA GLY A 174 19.59 24.87 -20.69
C GLY A 174 18.76 24.99 -19.41
N ASP A 175 18.60 23.91 -18.63
CA ASP A 175 17.94 23.98 -17.33
C ASP A 175 18.83 24.59 -16.24
N ASP A 176 18.19 25.00 -15.14
CA ASP A 176 18.82 25.61 -13.98
C ASP A 176 19.63 24.62 -13.12
N ARG A 177 19.30 23.32 -13.19
CA ARG A 177 19.88 22.26 -12.36
C ARG A 177 19.83 20.90 -13.03
N ASN A 178 20.68 19.97 -12.57
CA ASN A 178 20.60 18.55 -12.94
C ASN A 178 19.70 17.86 -11.92
N GLU A 179 18.43 17.66 -12.23
CA GLU A 179 17.48 17.09 -11.28
C GLU A 179 16.52 16.18 -12.02
N PHE A 180 16.09 15.11 -11.38
CA PHE A 180 14.99 14.31 -11.85
C PHE A 180 14.04 14.01 -10.71
N SER A 181 12.76 13.89 -11.04
CA SER A 181 11.75 13.46 -10.10
C SER A 181 11.09 12.18 -10.56
N PHE A 182 10.93 11.25 -9.63
CA PHE A 182 10.27 9.98 -9.89
C PHE A 182 9.35 9.62 -8.73
N ARG A 183 8.31 8.86 -9.04
CA ARG A 183 7.50 8.21 -8.01
C ARG A 183 7.71 6.71 -8.08
N TYR A 184 7.49 6.03 -6.95
CA TYR A 184 7.61 4.59 -6.86
C TYR A 184 6.45 3.97 -6.09
N LEU A 185 6.20 2.69 -6.38
CA LEU A 185 5.23 1.84 -5.70
C LEU A 185 5.83 0.45 -5.52
N ILE A 186 6.07 0.02 -4.29
CA ILE A 186 6.68 -1.27 -3.96
C ILE A 186 5.58 -2.24 -3.51
N ASN A 187 5.58 -3.45 -4.08
CA ASN A 187 4.70 -4.51 -3.63
C ASN A 187 5.32 -5.26 -2.44
N PRO A 188 4.72 -5.25 -1.24
CA PRO A 188 5.24 -5.98 -0.10
C PRO A 188 5.07 -7.49 -0.26
N LYS A 189 4.11 -7.91 -1.08
CA LYS A 189 3.97 -9.31 -1.50
C LYS A 189 4.89 -9.49 -2.71
N GLN A 190 5.60 -10.61 -2.84
CA GLN A 190 6.37 -11.00 -4.05
C GLN A 190 5.45 -11.25 -5.27
N ALA A 191 4.40 -10.47 -5.39
CA ALA A 191 3.41 -10.53 -6.44
C ALA A 191 3.72 -9.48 -7.50
N THR A 192 3.40 -9.81 -8.73
CA THR A 192 3.62 -8.95 -9.90
C THR A 192 2.42 -8.06 -10.22
N ASN A 193 1.30 -8.27 -9.51
CA ASN A 193 0.06 -7.51 -9.68
C ASN A 193 0.01 -6.27 -8.76
N PHE A 194 -0.22 -5.11 -9.37
CA PHE A 194 -0.34 -3.80 -8.72
C PHE A 194 -1.77 -3.24 -8.72
N THR A 195 -2.75 -3.99 -9.20
CA THR A 195 -4.20 -3.77 -9.02
C THR A 195 -4.68 -4.68 -7.89
#